data_AF-A0A238X6U6-F1
#
_entry.id   AF-A0A238X6U6-F1
#
_cell.length_a   1.000
_cell.length_b   1.000
_cell.length_c   1.000
_cell.angle_alpha   90.00
_cell.angle_beta   90.00
_cell.angle_gamma   90.00
#
_symmetry.space_group_name_H-M   'P 1'
#
loop_
_entity.id
_entity.type
_entity.pdbx_description
1 polymer ?
#
loop_
_entity_poly.entity_id
_entity_poly.type
_entity_poly.pdbx_seq_one_letter_code
_entity_poly.pdbx_strand_id
1 'polypeptide(L)'
;MQTEFSYAKQEEIKKKLRAGTFDANQELIDLIRLGYDPVTAKELLTKVVKSHKDDLYEEAKEAKASEERSNIAFGAVIMITAFLGMFGGNNGLMILISIVVACFCGYYGNQENPIPGMVGYGIAAAIMPFACGFYFKGRSTILNLELLIPLLFSFGPGLLIKYILSQILPSD
;
A
#
# COMPACT_ATOMS: atom_id res chain seq x y z
N MET A 1 -15.30 -7.79 43.28
CA MET A 1 -14.78 -6.56 42.64
C MET A 1 -14.61 -6.87 41.17
N GLN A 2 -15.22 -6.08 40.27
CA GLN A 2 -15.09 -6.30 38.83
C GLN A 2 -13.68 -5.92 38.39
N THR A 3 -12.89 -6.93 38.03
CA THR A 3 -11.47 -6.81 37.67
C THR A 3 -11.22 -6.41 36.21
N GLU A 4 -12.27 -6.34 35.39
CA GLU A 4 -12.19 -5.98 33.97
C GLU A 4 -13.39 -5.11 33.55
N PHE A 5 -13.18 -4.26 32.55
CA PHE A 5 -14.29 -3.63 31.84
C PHE A 5 -15.05 -4.66 31.01
N SER A 6 -16.39 -4.58 31.02
CA SER A 6 -17.22 -5.24 30.02
C SER A 6 -16.75 -4.86 28.61
N TYR A 7 -16.76 -5.82 27.67
CA TYR A 7 -16.38 -5.64 26.27
C TYR A 7 -17.07 -4.41 25.64
N ALA A 8 -18.36 -4.21 25.92
CA ALA A 8 -19.13 -3.08 25.42
C ALA A 8 -18.57 -1.71 25.89
N LYS A 9 -18.03 -1.65 27.11
CA LYS A 9 -17.46 -0.43 27.69
C LYS A 9 -16.08 -0.11 27.07
N GLN A 10 -15.29 -1.14 26.78
CA GLN A 10 -14.01 -0.98 26.10
C GLN A 10 -14.21 -0.47 24.67
N GLU A 11 -15.21 -0.99 23.96
CA GLU A 11 -15.54 -0.58 22.61
C GLU A 11 -16.08 0.86 22.56
N GLU A 12 -16.90 1.26 23.54
CA GLU A 12 -17.37 2.64 23.69
C GLU A 12 -16.20 3.63 23.87
N ILE A 13 -15.25 3.30 24.73
CA ILE A 13 -14.05 4.11 24.96
C ILE A 13 -13.19 4.18 23.69
N LYS A 14 -12.96 3.04 23.00
CA LYS A 14 -12.25 3.01 21.70
C LYS A 14 -12.97 3.87 20.65
N LYS A 15 -14.30 3.88 20.61
CA LYS A 15 -15.09 4.72 19.69
C LYS A 15 -14.94 6.21 20.02
N LYS A 16 -14.98 6.60 21.30
CA LYS A 16 -14.73 7.99 21.73
C LYS A 16 -13.30 8.44 21.44
N LEU A 17 -12.32 7.54 21.58
CA LEU A 17 -10.93 7.79 21.19
C LEU A 17 -10.80 8.05 19.69
N ARG A 18 -11.42 7.21 18.85
CA ARG A 18 -11.46 7.41 17.38
C ARG A 18 -12.17 8.70 16.97
N ALA A 19 -13.23 9.09 17.68
CA ALA A 19 -13.99 10.31 17.41
C ALA A 19 -13.33 11.61 17.92
N GLY A 20 -12.23 11.52 18.66
CA GLY A 20 -11.53 12.69 19.24
C GLY A 20 -12.28 13.36 20.39
N THR A 21 -13.36 12.76 20.90
CA THR A 21 -14.19 13.31 22.00
C THR A 21 -13.85 12.69 23.35
N PHE A 22 -12.71 12.01 23.47
CA PHE A 22 -12.29 11.34 24.69
C PHE A 22 -11.68 12.32 25.70
N ASP A 23 -12.32 12.43 26.87
CA ASP A 23 -11.78 13.13 28.03
C ASP A 23 -11.51 12.11 29.15
N ALA A 24 -10.23 11.92 29.44
CA ALA A 24 -9.77 10.95 30.44
C ALA A 24 -10.29 11.26 31.85
N ASN A 25 -10.51 12.54 32.18
CA ASN A 25 -11.01 12.92 33.50
C ASN A 25 -12.51 12.67 33.62
N GLN A 26 -13.28 12.92 32.56
CA GLN A 26 -14.73 12.65 32.55
C GLN A 26 -15.01 11.16 32.61
N GLU A 27 -14.31 10.34 31.82
CA GLU A 27 -14.47 8.88 31.86
C GLU A 27 -14.06 8.31 33.23
N LEU A 28 -13.02 8.85 33.86
CA LEU A 28 -12.60 8.42 35.19
C LEU A 28 -13.65 8.77 36.27
N ILE A 29 -14.29 9.93 36.17
CA ILE A 29 -15.41 10.33 37.05
C ILE A 29 -16.61 9.40 36.84
N ASP A 30 -16.95 9.08 35.59
CA ASP A 30 -18.07 8.20 35.27
C ASP A 30 -17.82 6.75 35.72
N LEU A 31 -16.57 6.28 35.65
CA LEU A 31 -16.17 4.98 36.18
C LEU A 31 -16.23 4.93 37.72
N ILE A 32 -15.83 6.00 38.42
CA ILE A 32 -15.99 6.10 39.87
C ILE A 32 -17.48 6.10 40.26
N ARG A 33 -18.34 6.81 39.50
CA ARG A 33 -19.80 6.80 39.70
C ARG A 33 -20.45 5.43 39.50
N LEU A 34 -19.86 4.59 38.64
CA LEU A 34 -20.28 3.21 38.40
C LEU A 34 -19.82 2.23 39.50
N GLY A 35 -19.12 2.72 40.53
CA GLY A 35 -18.70 1.93 41.69
C GLY A 35 -17.33 1.27 41.55
N TYR A 36 -16.52 1.68 40.57
CA TYR A 36 -15.12 1.26 40.49
C TYR A 36 -14.25 2.07 41.46
N ASP A 37 -13.26 1.39 42.05
CA ASP A 37 -12.23 2.06 42.84
C ASP A 37 -11.42 3.03 41.96
N PRO A 38 -11.08 4.25 42.43
CA PRO A 38 -10.37 5.26 41.63
C PRO A 38 -9.03 4.77 41.08
N VAL A 39 -8.33 3.90 41.81
CA VAL A 39 -7.04 3.35 41.39
C VAL A 39 -7.25 2.33 40.28
N THR A 40 -8.21 1.42 40.45
CA THR A 40 -8.55 0.40 39.44
C THR A 40 -9.13 1.02 38.16
N ALA A 41 -9.97 2.05 38.28
CA ALA A 41 -10.53 2.77 37.14
C ALA A 41 -9.43 3.43 36.29
N LYS A 42 -8.44 4.06 36.94
CA LYS A 42 -7.30 4.70 36.26
C LYS A 42 -6.43 3.68 35.53
N GLU A 43 -6.15 2.53 36.16
CA GLU A 43 -5.36 1.46 35.54
C GLU A 43 -6.07 0.87 34.33
N LEU A 44 -7.37 0.56 34.45
CA LEU A 44 -8.16 0.01 33.35
C LEU A 44 -8.28 0.99 32.19
N LEU A 45 -8.52 2.28 32.46
CA LEU A 45 -8.58 3.32 31.43
C LEU A 45 -7.23 3.44 30.71
N THR A 46 -6.13 3.45 31.46
CA THR A 46 -4.77 3.52 30.90
C THR A 46 -4.46 2.30 30.02
N LYS A 47 -4.90 1.11 30.44
CA LYS A 47 -4.74 -0.13 29.66
C LYS A 47 -5.50 -0.07 28.33
N VAL A 48 -6.73 0.43 28.32
CA VAL A 48 -7.54 0.58 27.09
C VAL A 48 -6.93 1.62 26.15
N VAL A 49 -6.50 2.77 26.68
CA VAL A 49 -5.84 3.82 25.89
C VAL A 49 -4.52 3.31 25.30
N LYS A 50 -3.74 2.56 26.08
CA LYS A 50 -2.48 1.96 25.62
C LYS A 50 -2.73 0.91 24.53
N SER A 51 -3.66 -0.01 24.75
CA SER A 51 -4.06 -1.00 23.73
C SER A 51 -4.52 -0.31 22.44
N HIS A 52 -5.34 0.74 22.52
CA HIS A 52 -5.76 1.45 21.32
C HIS A 52 -4.61 2.14 20.58
N LYS A 53 -3.63 2.69 21.30
CA LYS A 53 -2.41 3.25 20.70
C LYS A 53 -1.55 2.18 20.06
N ASP A 54 -1.42 1.02 20.70
CA ASP A 54 -0.68 -0.12 20.17
C ASP A 54 -1.37 -0.65 18.90
N ASP A 55 -2.70 -0.78 18.89
CA ASP A 55 -3.51 -1.15 17.71
C ASP A 55 -3.25 -0.18 16.53
N LEU A 56 -3.34 1.14 16.79
CA LEU A 56 -3.09 2.17 15.76
C LEU A 56 -1.64 2.18 15.27
N TYR A 57 -0.69 1.91 16.16
CA TYR A 57 0.73 1.84 15.80
C TYR A 57 1.00 0.60 14.92
N GLU A 58 0.37 -0.53 15.22
CA GLU A 58 0.47 -1.75 14.43
C GLU A 58 -0.18 -1.56 13.05
N GLU A 59 -1.40 -1.02 12.98
CA GLU A 59 -2.06 -0.66 11.71
C GLU A 59 -1.19 0.28 10.86
N ALA A 60 -0.64 1.34 11.47
CA ALA A 60 0.23 2.28 10.77
C ALA A 60 1.56 1.65 10.32
N LYS A 61 2.10 0.70 11.09
CA LYS A 61 3.32 -0.02 10.75
C LYS A 61 3.08 -0.99 9.60
N GLU A 62 1.96 -1.70 9.59
CA GLU A 62 1.57 -2.59 8.50
C GLU A 62 1.31 -1.81 7.20
N ALA A 63 0.60 -0.68 7.28
CA ALA A 63 0.37 0.20 6.14
C ALA A 63 1.69 0.71 5.54
N LYS A 64 2.64 1.15 6.39
CA LYS A 64 3.98 1.55 5.92
C LYS A 64 4.75 0.40 5.30
N ALA A 65 4.70 -0.80 5.88
CA ALA A 65 5.37 -1.96 5.33
C ALA A 65 4.78 -2.38 3.97
N SER A 66 3.46 -2.26 3.80
CA SER A 66 2.75 -2.48 2.54
C SER A 66 3.20 -1.45 1.48
N GLU A 67 3.24 -0.17 1.84
CA GLU A 67 3.68 0.92 0.97
C GLU A 67 5.15 0.77 0.54
N GLU A 68 6.05 0.46 1.48
CA GLU A 68 7.46 0.21 1.19
C GLU A 68 7.65 -0.96 0.22
N ARG A 69 6.92 -2.07 0.41
CA ARG A 69 6.93 -3.21 -0.51
C ARG A 69 6.43 -2.82 -1.90
N SER A 70 5.37 -2.04 -1.99
CA SER A 70 4.81 -1.57 -3.26
C SER A 70 5.80 -0.69 -4.01
N ASN A 71 6.47 0.22 -3.31
CA ASN A 71 7.48 1.11 -3.88
C ASN A 71 8.73 0.35 -4.37
N ILE A 72 9.20 -0.63 -3.60
CA ILE A 72 10.32 -1.50 -4.01
C ILE A 72 9.94 -2.31 -5.25
N ALA A 73 8.74 -2.90 -5.26
CA ALA A 73 8.26 -3.65 -6.41
C ALA A 73 8.11 -2.78 -7.66
N PHE A 74 7.55 -1.57 -7.52
CA PHE A 74 7.43 -0.62 -8.62
C PHE A 74 8.80 -0.22 -9.20
N GLY A 75 9.76 0.10 -8.34
CA GLY A 75 11.13 0.40 -8.76
C GLY A 75 11.81 -0.77 -9.47
N ALA A 76 11.62 -1.99 -8.96
CA ALA A 76 12.14 -3.21 -9.60
C ALA A 76 11.54 -3.43 -11.00
N VAL A 77 10.22 -3.24 -11.16
CA VAL A 77 9.56 -3.37 -12.47
C VAL A 77 10.08 -2.34 -13.44
N ILE A 78 10.23 -1.07 -13.03
CA ILE A 78 10.82 -0.02 -13.89
C ILE A 78 12.22 -0.43 -14.35
N MET A 79 13.09 -0.82 -13.42
CA MET A 79 14.48 -1.20 -13.73
C MET A 79 14.54 -2.37 -14.73
N ILE A 80 13.78 -3.44 -14.47
CA ILE A 80 13.79 -4.65 -15.29
C ILE A 80 13.20 -4.38 -16.68
N THR A 81 12.07 -3.69 -16.75
CA THR A 81 11.38 -3.39 -18.02
C THR A 81 12.16 -2.39 -18.86
N ALA A 82 12.78 -1.38 -18.25
CA ALA A 82 13.65 -0.44 -18.96
C ALA A 82 14.91 -1.13 -19.49
N PHE A 83 15.57 -1.96 -18.67
CA PHE A 83 16.74 -2.72 -19.09
C PHE A 83 16.41 -3.65 -20.27
N LEU A 84 15.32 -4.41 -20.18
CA LEU A 84 14.88 -5.29 -21.27
C LEU A 84 14.39 -4.51 -22.50
N GLY A 85 13.76 -3.35 -22.33
CA GLY A 85 13.36 -2.49 -23.43
C GLY A 85 14.54 -1.87 -24.19
N MET A 86 15.65 -1.58 -23.50
CA MET A 86 16.87 -1.04 -24.12
C MET A 86 17.73 -2.13 -24.75
N PHE A 87 17.94 -3.26 -24.07
CA PHE A 87 18.91 -4.29 -24.48
C PHE A 87 18.28 -5.53 -25.11
N GLY A 88 17.00 -5.81 -24.87
CA GLY A 88 16.30 -7.01 -25.34
C GLY A 88 15.84 -6.95 -26.80
N GLY A 89 15.75 -5.74 -27.38
CA GLY A 89 15.19 -5.54 -28.73
C GLY A 89 13.76 -6.08 -28.87
N ASN A 90 13.28 -6.27 -30.11
CA ASN A 90 11.97 -6.88 -30.41
C ASN A 90 11.95 -8.41 -30.22
N ASN A 91 12.83 -8.97 -29.37
CA ASN A 91 12.84 -10.40 -29.12
C ASN A 91 11.64 -10.80 -28.25
N GLY A 92 10.63 -11.43 -28.85
CA GLY A 92 9.37 -11.79 -28.19
C GLY A 92 9.54 -12.61 -26.91
N LEU A 93 10.60 -13.43 -26.80
CA LEU A 93 10.92 -14.18 -25.58
C LEU A 93 11.32 -13.26 -24.41
N MET A 94 12.14 -12.24 -24.66
CA MET A 94 12.56 -11.28 -23.63
C MET A 94 11.38 -10.43 -23.16
N ILE A 95 10.48 -10.09 -24.09
CA ILE A 95 9.24 -9.37 -23.77
C ILE A 95 8.34 -10.23 -22.87
N LEU A 96 8.14 -11.51 -23.21
CA LEU A 96 7.37 -12.45 -22.37
C LEU A 96 7.97 -12.58 -20.96
N ILE A 97 9.29 -12.75 -20.85
CA ILE A 97 9.97 -12.82 -19.55
C ILE A 97 9.73 -11.53 -18.75
N SER A 98 9.83 -10.36 -19.39
CA SER A 98 9.58 -9.07 -18.75
C SER A 98 8.15 -8.97 -18.18
N ILE A 99 7.15 -9.44 -18.92
CA ILE A 99 5.74 -9.46 -18.49
C ILE A 99 5.56 -10.39 -17.30
N VAL A 100 6.12 -11.61 -17.35
CA VAL A 100 6.00 -12.57 -16.25
C VAL A 100 6.61 -12.02 -14.97
N VAL A 101 7.81 -11.43 -15.06
CA VAL A 101 8.49 -10.81 -13.92
C VAL A 101 7.70 -9.60 -13.40
N ALA A 102 7.18 -8.75 -14.29
CA ALA A 102 6.38 -7.60 -13.91
C ALA A 102 5.07 -7.99 -13.21
N CYS A 103 4.39 -9.03 -13.70
CA CYS A 103 3.23 -9.62 -13.04
C CYS A 103 3.61 -10.14 -11.65
N PHE A 104 4.72 -10.88 -11.52
CA PHE A 104 5.16 -11.39 -10.22
C PHE A 104 5.46 -10.27 -9.22
N CYS A 105 6.17 -9.22 -9.65
CA CYS A 105 6.38 -8.02 -8.84
C CYS A 105 5.07 -7.29 -8.50
N GLY A 106 4.12 -7.25 -9.43
CA GLY A 106 2.80 -6.66 -9.21
C GLY A 106 1.98 -7.39 -8.16
N TYR A 107 2.04 -8.72 -8.16
CA TYR A 107 1.42 -9.59 -7.17
C TYR A 107 2.08 -9.43 -5.79
N TYR A 108 3.42 -9.49 -5.73
CA TYR A 108 4.14 -9.40 -4.47
C TYR A 108 4.09 -8.01 -3.83
N GLY A 109 4.15 -6.96 -4.65
CA GLY A 109 4.18 -5.56 -4.20
C GLY A 109 2.82 -4.98 -3.81
N ASN A 110 1.71 -5.55 -4.28
CA ASN A 110 0.36 -5.06 -3.95
C ASN A 110 -0.44 -6.19 -3.30
N GLN A 111 -0.15 -6.51 -2.04
CA GLN A 111 -0.79 -7.62 -1.34
C GLN A 111 -2.28 -7.38 -1.07
N GLU A 112 -2.68 -6.12 -0.85
CA GLU A 112 -4.09 -5.74 -0.73
C GLU A 112 -4.81 -5.99 -2.06
N ASN A 113 -4.26 -5.53 -3.19
CA ASN A 113 -4.88 -5.64 -4.52
C ASN A 113 -3.92 -6.27 -5.55
N PRO A 114 -3.73 -7.60 -5.51
CA PRO A 114 -2.73 -8.28 -6.32
C PRO A 114 -3.09 -8.29 -7.80
N ILE A 115 -4.37 -8.53 -8.14
CA ILE A 115 -4.82 -8.63 -9.54
C ILE A 115 -4.65 -7.30 -10.28
N PRO A 116 -5.12 -6.14 -9.76
CA PRO A 116 -4.86 -4.85 -10.40
C PRO A 116 -3.37 -4.54 -10.57
N GLY A 117 -2.54 -4.88 -9.56
CA GLY A 117 -1.10 -4.71 -9.60
C GLY A 117 -0.43 -5.52 -10.71
N MET A 118 -0.79 -6.81 -10.82
CA MET A 118 -0.29 -7.70 -11.87
C MET A 118 -0.62 -7.18 -13.28
N VAL A 119 -1.89 -6.82 -13.51
CA VAL A 119 -2.35 -6.39 -14.83
C VAL A 119 -1.72 -5.05 -15.21
N GLY A 120 -1.70 -4.08 -14.31
CA GLY A 120 -1.13 -2.76 -14.58
C GLY A 120 0.37 -2.82 -14.91
N TYR A 121 1.15 -3.56 -14.12
CA TYR A 121 2.58 -3.73 -14.37
C TYR A 121 2.87 -4.61 -15.58
N GLY A 122 2.06 -5.64 -15.83
CA GLY A 122 2.15 -6.47 -17.03
C GLY A 122 1.92 -5.68 -18.31
N ILE A 123 0.92 -4.79 -18.33
CA ILE A 123 0.66 -3.91 -19.48
C ILE A 123 1.79 -2.91 -19.68
N ALA A 124 2.31 -2.30 -18.60
CA ALA A 124 3.47 -1.42 -18.69
C ALA A 124 4.68 -2.17 -19.30
N ALA A 125 4.99 -3.37 -18.79
CA ALA A 125 6.08 -4.21 -19.30
C ALA A 125 5.89 -4.60 -20.77
N ALA A 126 4.65 -4.88 -21.19
CA ALA A 126 4.35 -5.21 -22.58
C ALA A 126 4.54 -4.01 -23.52
N ILE A 127 4.19 -2.80 -23.09
CA ILE A 127 4.28 -1.58 -23.91
C ILE A 127 5.72 -1.04 -23.97
N MET A 128 6.52 -1.22 -22.92
CA MET A 128 7.84 -0.62 -22.77
C MET A 128 8.79 -0.87 -23.97
N PRO A 129 8.94 -2.10 -24.50
CA PRO A 129 9.80 -2.35 -25.66
C PRO A 129 9.34 -1.60 -26.92
N PHE A 130 8.02 -1.49 -27.13
CA PHE A 130 7.48 -0.75 -28.27
C PHE A 130 7.65 0.76 -28.10
N ALA A 131 7.48 1.27 -26.87
CA ALA A 131 7.70 2.68 -26.56
C ALA A 131 9.17 3.08 -26.77
N CYS A 132 10.11 2.26 -26.28
CA CYS A 132 11.54 2.45 -26.53
C CYS A 132 11.86 2.34 -28.04
N GLY A 133 11.36 1.32 -28.71
CA GLY A 133 11.59 1.09 -30.14
C GLY A 133 11.06 2.23 -31.02
N PHE A 134 9.88 2.78 -30.71
CA PHE A 134 9.31 3.92 -31.42
C PHE A 134 10.09 5.20 -31.16
N TYR A 135 10.42 5.46 -29.89
CA TYR A 135 11.05 6.71 -29.47
C TYR A 135 12.51 6.83 -29.93
N PHE A 136 13.27 5.74 -29.88
CA PHE A 136 14.68 5.73 -30.31
C PHE A 136 14.87 5.53 -31.82
N LYS A 137 13.79 5.31 -32.59
CA LYS A 137 13.89 5.08 -34.03
C LYS A 137 14.44 6.31 -34.74
N GLY A 138 15.59 6.14 -35.41
CA GLY A 138 16.21 7.19 -36.23
C GLY A 138 17.08 8.19 -35.46
N ARG A 139 17.34 7.97 -34.17
CA ARG A 139 18.25 8.81 -33.36
C ARG A 139 19.60 8.11 -33.16
N SER A 140 20.69 8.83 -33.40
CA SER A 140 22.07 8.34 -33.22
C SER A 140 22.68 8.73 -31.88
N THR A 141 22.05 9.65 -31.14
CA THR A 141 22.51 10.13 -29.83
C THR A 141 21.33 10.10 -28.86
N ILE A 142 21.53 9.45 -27.72
CA ILE A 142 20.54 9.35 -26.65
C ILE A 142 21.05 10.20 -25.49
N LEU A 143 20.30 11.25 -25.12
CA LEU A 143 20.51 11.96 -23.86
C LEU A 143 19.88 11.14 -22.72
N ASN A 144 20.54 11.03 -21.56
CA ASN A 144 20.11 10.15 -20.46
C ASN A 144 18.68 10.44 -19.94
N LEU A 145 18.17 11.67 -20.10
CA LEU A 145 16.81 12.07 -19.73
C LEU A 145 15.73 11.55 -20.69
N GLU A 146 16.09 11.09 -21.88
CA GLU A 146 15.12 10.70 -22.90
C GLU A 146 14.41 9.37 -22.63
N LEU A 147 14.95 8.53 -21.74
CA LEU A 147 14.30 7.29 -21.30
C LEU A 147 12.99 7.53 -20.51
N LEU A 148 12.83 8.75 -20.00
CA LEU A 148 11.67 9.15 -19.21
C LEU A 148 10.39 9.20 -20.08
N ILE A 149 10.52 9.50 -21.38
CA ILE A 149 9.39 9.58 -22.31
C ILE A 149 8.80 8.18 -22.57
N PRO A 150 9.59 7.17 -23.00
CA PRO A 150 9.10 5.78 -23.10
C PRO A 150 8.49 5.26 -21.80
N LEU A 151 9.11 5.59 -20.66
CA LEU A 151 8.64 5.17 -19.35
C LEU A 151 7.25 5.75 -19.03
N LEU A 152 7.02 7.04 -19.27
CA LEU A 152 5.70 7.65 -19.10
C LEU A 152 4.65 7.06 -20.05
N PHE A 153 5.01 6.81 -21.32
CA PHE A 153 4.10 6.20 -22.29
C PHE A 153 3.73 4.75 -21.96
N SER A 154 4.62 4.01 -21.30
CA SER A 154 4.40 2.63 -20.87
C SER A 154 3.65 2.56 -19.54
N PHE A 155 4.15 3.24 -18.51
CA PHE A 155 3.60 3.16 -17.16
C PHE A 155 2.35 4.02 -16.97
N GLY A 156 2.15 5.09 -17.74
CA GLY A 156 0.94 5.91 -17.68
C GLY A 156 -0.34 5.09 -17.89
N PRO A 157 -0.50 4.40 -19.04
CA PRO A 157 -1.63 3.52 -19.28
C PRO A 157 -1.71 2.35 -18.28
N GLY A 158 -0.59 1.73 -17.94
CA GLY A 158 -0.54 0.62 -16.98
C GLY A 158 -1.03 1.00 -15.58
N LEU A 159 -0.61 2.16 -15.06
CA LEU A 159 -1.06 2.68 -13.77
C LEU A 159 -2.52 3.13 -13.82
N LEU A 160 -2.98 3.68 -14.94
CA LEU A 160 -4.38 4.05 -15.13
C LEU A 160 -5.29 2.81 -15.11
N ILE A 161 -4.87 1.72 -15.76
CA ILE A 161 -5.59 0.45 -15.71
C ILE A 161 -5.56 -0.17 -14.31
N LYS A 162 -4.40 -0.14 -13.62
CA LYS A 162 -4.31 -0.54 -12.20
C LYS A 162 -5.32 0.22 -11.34
N TYR A 163 -5.40 1.54 -11.52
CA TYR A 163 -6.32 2.39 -10.77
C TYR A 163 -7.78 2.03 -11.03
N ILE A 164 -8.18 1.89 -12.29
CA ILE A 164 -9.56 1.49 -12.66
C ILE A 164 -9.89 0.11 -12.09
N LEU A 165 -9.00 -0.87 -12.24
CA LEU A 165 -9.23 -2.22 -11.73
C LEU A 165 -9.30 -2.27 -10.21
N SER A 166 -8.50 -1.47 -9.51
CA SER A 166 -8.54 -1.38 -8.05
C SER A 166 -9.85 -0.78 -7.52
N GLN A 167 -10.57 0.00 -8.33
CA GLN A 167 -11.91 0.49 -7.95
C GLN A 167 -13.02 -0.52 -8.23
N ILE A 168 -12.85 -1.37 -9.26
CA ILE A 168 -13.87 -2.36 -9.66
C ILE A 168 -13.75 -3.65 -8.84
N LEU A 169 -12.52 -4.03 -8.50
CA LEU A 169 -12.20 -5.19 -7.68
C LEU A 169 -11.64 -4.70 -6.33
N PRO A 170 -12.49 -4.13 -5.45
CA PRO A 170 -12.04 -3.82 -4.11
C PRO A 170 -11.67 -5.12 -3.42
N SER A 171 -10.47 -5.13 -2.84
CA SER A 171 -9.99 -6.17 -1.94
C SER A 171 -10.86 -6.22 -0.69
N ASP A 172 -11.51 -7.36 -0.46
CA ASP A 172 -12.23 -7.69 0.78
C ASP A 172 -11.30 -7.71 2.00
#